data_AF-A0A7Y5S1E5-F1
#
_entry.id   AF-A0A7Y5S1E5-F1
#
_cell.length_a   1.000
_cell.length_b   1.000
_cell.length_c   1.000
_cell.angle_alpha   90.00
_cell.angle_beta   90.00
_cell.angle_gamma   90.00
#
_symmetry.space_group_name_H-M   'P 1'
#
loop_
_entity.id
_entity.type
_entity.pdbx_description
1 polymer ?
#
loop_
_entity_poly.entity_id
_entity_poly.type
_entity_poly.pdbx_seq_one_letter_code
_entity_poly.pdbx_strand_id
1 'polypeptide(L)'
;MRAGLVKRVRGCVTAGLAALLALAAPGCGQRLFPDAADPVLRDVNAIVSNANLTGQEKRERLEELGLDALIINALLRDTRTANQFGGTLRTAYDKVSGGRLTQLSADEIQIFADAAREVSGGPSFNLTDEQAQAIVVVLGANNLNTKAQVEAFLDDSVNEVPATVPANALKELFVDFDPDEVLDQLP
;
A
#
# COMPACT_ATOMS: atom_id res chain seq x y z
N MET A 1 -7.60 32.73 -41.11
CA MET A 1 -6.76 33.93 -40.86
C MET A 1 -7.07 34.50 -39.49
N ARG A 2 -6.14 34.42 -38.54
CA ARG A 2 -5.73 35.51 -37.62
C ARG A 2 -4.70 34.95 -36.64
N ALA A 3 -3.47 35.41 -36.83
CA ALA A 3 -2.34 35.24 -35.92
C ALA A 3 -2.62 35.99 -34.60
N GLY A 4 -2.17 35.43 -33.48
CA GLY A 4 -2.27 36.04 -32.16
C GLY A 4 -0.96 35.85 -31.39
N LEU A 5 -0.09 36.84 -31.50
CA LEU A 5 1.25 36.94 -30.94
C LEU A 5 1.19 37.82 -29.69
N VAL A 6 1.50 37.32 -28.48
CA VAL A 6 1.77 38.17 -27.29
C VAL A 6 2.72 37.40 -26.35
N LYS A 7 4.02 37.67 -26.26
CA LYS A 7 4.80 38.78 -25.65
C LYS A 7 5.34 38.38 -24.26
N ARG A 8 6.68 38.37 -24.19
CA ARG A 8 7.53 38.05 -23.04
C ARG A 8 7.29 39.01 -21.86
N VAL A 9 7.45 38.52 -20.63
CA VAL A 9 7.79 39.36 -19.48
C VAL A 9 9.15 38.91 -18.92
N ARG A 10 10.14 39.79 -19.09
CA ARG A 10 11.42 39.76 -18.40
C ARG A 10 11.22 40.48 -17.06
N GLY A 11 11.47 39.79 -15.95
CA GLY A 11 11.62 40.38 -14.62
C GLY A 11 13.08 40.31 -14.20
N CYS A 12 13.83 41.36 -14.54
CA CYS A 12 15.07 41.76 -13.89
C CYS A 12 14.70 42.34 -12.50
N VAL A 13 15.50 42.14 -11.45
CA VAL A 13 15.73 43.11 -10.36
C VAL A 13 16.66 42.48 -9.30
N THR A 14 17.91 42.89 -9.42
CA THR A 14 18.79 43.45 -8.38
C THR A 14 19.25 42.57 -7.21
N ALA A 15 20.55 42.25 -7.31
CA ALA A 15 21.46 41.99 -6.21
C ALA A 15 21.31 43.03 -5.09
N GLY A 16 21.05 42.55 -3.88
CA GLY A 16 21.16 43.29 -2.62
C GLY A 16 22.20 42.63 -1.74
N LEU A 17 23.47 42.99 -1.97
CA LEU A 17 24.59 42.68 -1.09
C LEU A 17 24.48 43.57 0.15
N ALA A 18 23.87 43.07 1.22
CA ALA A 18 23.87 43.71 2.54
C ALA A 18 24.62 42.81 3.52
N ALA A 19 25.91 43.11 3.67
CA ALA A 19 26.76 42.61 4.73
C ALA A 19 26.24 43.12 6.09
N LEU A 20 25.80 42.22 6.97
CA LEU A 20 25.58 42.54 8.37
C LEU A 20 26.05 41.39 9.28
N LEU A 21 27.13 41.70 10.00
CA LEU A 21 27.54 41.17 11.30
C LEU A 21 27.62 39.65 11.48
N ALA A 22 28.85 39.17 11.33
CA ALA A 22 29.36 37.98 11.99
C ALA A 22 29.32 38.14 13.53
N LEU A 23 28.22 37.70 14.14
CA LEU A 23 28.21 37.26 15.53
C LEU A 23 28.78 35.84 15.56
N ALA A 24 30.10 35.74 15.69
CA ALA A 24 30.77 34.52 16.09
C ALA A 24 30.42 34.22 17.56
N ALA A 25 29.20 33.76 17.80
CA ALA A 25 28.97 32.90 18.96
C ALA A 25 29.88 31.68 18.75
N PRO A 26 30.69 31.26 19.73
CA PRO A 26 31.26 29.93 19.71
C PRO A 26 30.06 28.98 19.73
N GLY A 27 29.61 28.60 18.52
CA GLY A 27 28.55 27.63 18.34
C GLY A 27 28.95 26.46 19.21
N CYS A 28 28.08 26.13 20.16
CA CYS A 28 28.14 24.87 20.87
C CYS A 28 28.35 23.83 19.79
N GLY A 29 29.59 23.33 19.67
CA GLY A 29 29.91 22.31 18.70
C GLY A 29 28.90 21.23 18.99
N GLN A 30 27.98 20.99 18.06
CA GLN A 30 27.17 19.80 18.10
C GLN A 30 28.21 18.70 18.15
N ARG A 31 28.46 18.18 19.35
CA ARG A 31 29.14 16.92 19.53
C ARG A 31 28.18 15.97 18.86
N LEU A 32 28.42 15.72 17.58
CA LEU A 32 27.93 14.56 16.88
C LEU A 32 28.35 13.41 17.80
N PHE A 33 27.40 12.93 18.58
CA PHE A 33 27.49 11.65 19.25
C PHE A 33 26.84 10.67 18.27
N PRO A 34 27.56 10.20 17.23
CA PRO A 34 27.01 9.25 16.27
C PRO A 34 26.49 7.98 16.97
N ASP A 35 26.99 7.70 18.18
CA ASP A 35 26.59 6.58 19.04
C ASP A 35 25.47 6.92 20.05
N ALA A 36 24.92 8.14 20.07
CA ALA A 36 23.81 8.49 20.96
C ALA A 36 22.41 8.29 20.33
N ALA A 37 22.35 7.84 19.07
CA ALA A 37 21.09 7.35 18.54
C ALA A 37 20.72 6.06 19.29
N ASP A 38 19.50 6.02 19.83
CA ASP A 38 18.96 4.83 20.47
C ASP A 38 19.17 3.61 19.52
N PRO A 39 19.83 2.53 19.96
CA PRO A 39 20.05 1.36 19.11
C PRO A 39 18.77 0.86 18.45
N VAL A 40 17.62 1.01 19.12
CA VAL A 40 16.31 0.66 18.55
C VAL A 40 15.97 1.52 17.33
N LEU A 41 16.23 2.83 17.36
CA LEU A 41 15.99 3.71 16.20
C LEU A 41 16.91 3.38 15.02
N ARG A 42 18.14 2.93 15.30
CA ARG A 42 19.07 2.50 14.26
C ARG A 42 18.53 1.25 13.55
N ASP A 43 18.07 0.28 14.31
CA ASP A 43 17.58 -0.99 13.78
C ASP A 43 16.24 -0.82 13.04
N VAL A 44 15.32 0.01 13.57
CA VAL A 44 14.08 0.39 12.88
C VAL A 44 14.37 1.03 11.54
N ASN A 45 15.27 2.02 11.48
CA ASN A 45 15.63 2.66 10.22
C ASN A 45 16.28 1.68 9.25
N ALA A 46 17.14 0.78 9.74
CA ALA A 46 17.76 -0.26 8.92
C ALA A 46 16.71 -1.19 8.30
N ILE A 47 15.67 -1.59 9.04
CA ILE A 47 14.60 -2.45 8.52
C ILE A 47 13.72 -1.69 7.52
N VAL A 48 13.22 -0.51 7.89
CA VAL A 48 12.28 0.27 7.06
C VAL A 48 12.91 0.64 5.71
N SER A 49 14.18 1.05 5.71
CA SER A 49 14.91 1.46 4.50
C SER A 49 15.48 0.31 3.67
N ASN A 50 15.41 -0.94 4.14
CA ASN A 50 15.97 -2.08 3.41
C ASN A 50 15.09 -2.43 2.19
N ALA A 51 15.62 -2.22 0.98
CA ALA A 51 14.92 -2.54 -0.27
C ALA A 51 14.89 -4.04 -0.60
N ASN A 52 15.70 -4.85 0.08
CA ASN A 52 15.75 -6.31 -0.13
C ASN A 52 14.73 -7.07 0.74
N LEU A 53 14.02 -6.39 1.64
CA LEU A 53 12.96 -6.99 2.44
C LEU A 53 11.61 -6.66 1.81
N THR A 54 10.77 -7.69 1.70
CA THR A 54 9.34 -7.54 1.42
C THR A 54 8.64 -6.76 2.54
N GLY A 55 7.44 -6.24 2.26
CA GLY A 55 6.65 -5.55 3.28
C GLY A 55 6.36 -6.43 4.50
N GLN A 56 6.11 -7.72 4.27
CA GLN A 56 5.85 -8.70 5.31
C GLN A 56 7.10 -8.97 6.16
N GLU A 57 8.26 -9.20 5.54
CA GLU A 57 9.52 -9.40 6.28
C GLU A 57 9.91 -8.16 7.11
N LYS A 58 9.61 -6.95 6.61
CA LYS A 58 9.80 -5.72 7.40
C LYS A 58 8.92 -5.70 8.63
N ARG A 59 7.64 -6.06 8.50
CA ARG A 59 6.69 -6.13 9.62
C ARG A 59 7.17 -7.13 10.66
N GLU A 60 7.47 -8.37 10.26
CA GLU A 60 7.94 -9.43 11.16
C GLU A 60 9.17 -8.99 11.96
N ARG A 61 10.17 -8.39 11.29
CA ARG A 61 11.36 -7.87 11.99
C ARG A 61 11.08 -6.69 12.91
N LEU A 62 10.12 -5.83 12.59
CA LEU A 62 9.73 -4.73 13.48
C LEU A 62 8.94 -5.24 14.69
N GLU A 63 8.15 -6.30 14.53
CA GLU A 63 7.47 -7.01 15.63
C GLU A 63 8.49 -7.69 16.56
N GLU A 64 9.56 -8.28 16.02
CA GLU A 64 10.67 -8.85 16.82
C GLU A 64 11.38 -7.82 17.69
N LEU A 65 11.38 -6.53 17.28
CA LEU A 65 11.87 -5.41 18.09
C LEU A 65 10.89 -4.98 19.19
N GLY A 66 9.73 -5.64 19.29
CA GLY A 66 8.69 -5.34 20.28
C GLY A 66 7.86 -4.10 19.96
N LEU A 67 7.84 -3.65 18.70
CA LEU A 67 7.00 -2.52 18.30
C LEU A 67 5.52 -2.93 18.21
N ASP A 68 4.64 -2.02 18.64
CA ASP A 68 3.20 -2.21 18.51
C ASP A 68 2.75 -2.14 17.05
N ALA A 69 1.74 -2.93 16.68
CA ALA A 69 1.21 -2.99 15.32
C ALA A 69 0.82 -1.62 14.76
N LEU A 70 0.32 -0.69 15.59
CA LEU A 70 -0.03 0.67 15.17
C LEU A 70 1.22 1.48 14.78
N ILE A 71 2.32 1.31 15.52
CA ILE A 71 3.61 1.95 15.21
C ILE A 71 4.18 1.35 13.92
N ILE A 72 4.13 0.04 13.77
CA ILE A 72 4.61 -0.65 12.56
C ILE A 72 3.84 -0.17 11.34
N ASN A 73 2.52 -0.07 11.43
CA ASN A 73 1.70 0.43 10.33
C ASN A 73 2.05 1.88 9.96
N ALA A 74 2.30 2.73 10.96
CA ALA A 74 2.74 4.11 10.73
C ALA A 74 4.11 4.18 10.04
N LEU A 75 5.04 3.30 10.43
CA LEU A 75 6.39 3.21 9.83
C LEU A 75 6.37 2.65 8.40
N LEU A 76 5.47 1.70 8.13
CA LEU A 76 5.38 0.99 6.85
C LEU A 76 4.27 1.51 5.94
N ARG A 77 3.67 2.67 6.25
CA ARG A 77 2.54 3.26 5.49
C ARG A 77 2.79 3.41 3.98
N ASP A 78 4.05 3.56 3.59
CA ASP A 78 4.47 3.76 2.19
C ASP A 78 4.98 2.45 1.56
N THR A 79 4.91 1.33 2.29
CA THR A 79 5.33 0.00 1.84
C THR A 79 4.12 -0.82 1.41
N ARG A 80 4.07 -1.21 0.14
CA ARG A 80 3.03 -2.10 -0.43
C ARG A 80 2.93 -3.38 0.40
N THR A 81 1.70 -3.87 0.65
CA THR A 81 1.38 -5.03 1.51
C THR A 81 1.72 -4.88 3.00
N ALA A 82 2.17 -3.69 3.43
CA ALA A 82 2.54 -3.44 4.82
C ALA A 82 1.93 -2.17 5.42
N ASN A 83 0.99 -1.54 4.75
CA ASN A 83 0.46 -0.24 5.14
C ASN A 83 -0.98 -0.25 5.68
N GLN A 84 -1.65 -1.42 5.76
CA GLN A 84 -3.04 -1.51 6.22
C GLN A 84 -3.27 -2.58 7.31
N PHE A 85 -2.49 -2.49 8.38
CA PHE A 85 -2.51 -3.42 9.54
C PHE A 85 -2.09 -4.85 9.22
N GLY A 86 -1.69 -5.12 7.98
CA GLY A 86 -1.12 -6.39 7.58
C GLY A 86 -2.17 -7.50 7.49
N GLY A 87 -1.89 -8.41 6.56
CA GLY A 87 -2.50 -9.71 6.49
C GLY A 87 -1.50 -10.63 5.82
N THR A 88 -1.72 -11.92 5.93
CA THR A 88 -0.90 -12.92 5.26
C THR A 88 -1.72 -13.56 4.16
N LEU A 89 -1.06 -14.27 3.23
CA LEU A 89 -1.78 -15.08 2.25
C LEU A 89 -2.71 -16.09 2.95
N ARG A 90 -2.29 -16.63 4.10
CA ARG A 90 -3.10 -17.54 4.92
C ARG A 90 -4.37 -16.88 5.44
N THR A 91 -4.28 -15.68 6.03
CA THR A 91 -5.49 -14.99 6.53
C THR A 91 -6.41 -14.52 5.40
N ALA A 92 -5.83 -14.11 4.27
CA ALA A 92 -6.60 -13.78 3.07
C ALA A 92 -7.34 -15.02 2.54
N TYR A 93 -6.65 -16.16 2.39
CA TYR A 93 -7.23 -17.44 2.00
C TYR A 93 -8.37 -17.86 2.93
N ASP A 94 -8.16 -17.84 4.26
CA ASP A 94 -9.17 -18.23 5.26
C ASP A 94 -10.45 -17.38 5.17
N LYS A 95 -10.33 -16.11 4.75
CA LYS A 95 -11.46 -15.21 4.57
C LYS A 95 -12.17 -15.43 3.23
N VAL A 96 -11.43 -15.65 2.15
CA VAL A 96 -12.00 -15.94 0.82
C VAL A 96 -12.73 -17.28 0.85
N SER A 97 -12.04 -18.36 1.25
CA SER A 97 -12.62 -19.71 1.34
C SER A 97 -13.74 -19.80 2.38
N GLY A 98 -13.61 -19.07 3.50
CA GLY A 98 -14.59 -19.04 4.58
C GLY A 98 -15.82 -18.14 4.34
N GLY A 99 -15.94 -17.48 3.20
CA GLY A 99 -17.08 -16.59 2.91
C GLY A 99 -17.15 -15.38 3.83
N ARG A 100 -16.01 -14.75 4.10
CA ARG A 100 -15.85 -13.55 4.94
C ARG A 100 -15.20 -12.41 4.16
N LEU A 101 -15.59 -12.22 2.90
CA LEU A 101 -14.97 -11.24 1.99
C LEU A 101 -15.01 -9.80 2.52
N THR A 102 -16.05 -9.40 3.27
CA THR A 102 -16.14 -8.07 3.89
C THR A 102 -15.10 -7.82 4.98
N GLN A 103 -14.40 -8.86 5.45
CA GLN A 103 -13.35 -8.78 6.46
C GLN A 103 -11.95 -8.69 5.85
N LEU A 104 -11.83 -8.73 4.52
CA LEU A 104 -10.55 -8.58 3.83
C LEU A 104 -10.05 -7.13 3.95
N SER A 105 -8.78 -6.97 4.29
CA SER A 105 -8.07 -5.70 4.11
C SER A 105 -7.63 -5.52 2.64
N ALA A 106 -7.24 -4.30 2.24
CA ALA A 106 -6.71 -4.12 0.90
C ALA A 106 -5.38 -4.87 0.72
N ASP A 107 -4.54 -4.94 1.77
CA ASP A 107 -3.30 -5.72 1.78
C ASP A 107 -3.60 -7.20 1.47
N GLU A 108 -4.60 -7.79 2.13
CA GLU A 108 -4.99 -9.19 1.90
C GLU A 108 -5.52 -9.42 0.47
N ILE A 109 -6.27 -8.46 -0.08
CA ILE A 109 -6.74 -8.52 -1.47
C ILE A 109 -5.56 -8.47 -2.45
N GLN A 110 -4.57 -7.59 -2.21
CA GLN A 110 -3.38 -7.53 -3.06
C GLN A 110 -2.55 -8.81 -2.97
N ILE A 111 -2.28 -9.30 -1.75
CA ILE A 111 -1.52 -10.53 -1.51
C ILE A 111 -2.21 -11.72 -2.17
N PHE A 112 -3.52 -11.84 -2.01
CA PHE A 112 -4.30 -12.92 -2.62
C PHE A 112 -4.32 -12.82 -4.14
N ALA A 113 -4.50 -11.62 -4.71
CA ALA A 113 -4.44 -11.41 -6.15
C ALA A 113 -3.04 -11.69 -6.74
N ASP A 114 -1.98 -11.31 -6.03
CA ASP A 114 -0.60 -11.59 -6.43
C ASP A 114 -0.33 -13.10 -6.41
N ALA A 115 -0.75 -13.83 -5.37
CA ALA A 115 -0.63 -15.29 -5.31
C ALA A 115 -1.48 -16.01 -6.38
N ALA A 116 -2.73 -15.56 -6.58
CA ALA A 116 -3.62 -16.10 -7.60
C ALA A 116 -3.05 -15.95 -9.01
N ARG A 117 -2.33 -14.85 -9.31
CA ARG A 117 -1.69 -14.67 -10.62
C ARG A 117 -0.57 -15.68 -10.91
N GLU A 118 0.13 -16.16 -9.89
CA GLU A 118 1.25 -17.09 -10.06
C GLU A 118 0.80 -18.52 -10.36
N VAL A 119 -0.50 -18.84 -10.20
CA VAL A 119 -1.06 -20.16 -10.54
C VAL A 119 -1.64 -20.20 -11.96
N SER A 120 -1.76 -21.41 -12.51
CA SER A 120 -2.31 -21.59 -13.86
C SER A 120 -3.79 -21.22 -13.90
N GLY A 121 -4.17 -20.33 -14.82
CA GLY A 121 -5.56 -19.86 -14.93
C GLY A 121 -5.92 -18.73 -13.96
N GLY A 122 -4.94 -18.19 -13.24
CA GLY A 122 -5.11 -17.01 -12.39
C GLY A 122 -5.43 -15.71 -13.15
N PRO A 123 -5.84 -14.65 -12.42
CA PRO A 123 -6.07 -13.32 -12.99
C PRO A 123 -4.81 -12.75 -13.62
N SER A 124 -4.96 -12.03 -14.73
CA SER A 124 -3.82 -11.46 -15.49
C SER A 124 -3.42 -10.04 -15.04
N PHE A 125 -4.03 -9.52 -13.98
CA PHE A 125 -3.85 -8.15 -13.52
C PHE A 125 -3.00 -8.03 -12.26
N ASN A 126 -2.53 -6.81 -12.02
CA ASN A 126 -1.90 -6.36 -10.79
C ASN A 126 -2.82 -5.33 -10.13
N LEU A 127 -3.06 -5.45 -8.83
CA LEU A 127 -3.81 -4.45 -8.09
C LEU A 127 -2.87 -3.42 -7.46
N THR A 128 -3.16 -2.14 -7.69
CA THR A 128 -2.58 -1.06 -6.87
C THR A 128 -3.29 -0.96 -5.52
N ASP A 129 -2.69 -0.26 -4.56
CA ASP A 129 -3.26 -0.08 -3.22
C ASP A 129 -4.63 0.60 -3.31
N GLU A 130 -4.76 1.59 -4.20
CA GLU A 130 -6.01 2.30 -4.46
C GLU A 130 -7.09 1.36 -5.03
N GLN A 131 -6.71 0.44 -5.93
CA GLN A 131 -7.63 -0.52 -6.54
C GLN A 131 -8.11 -1.56 -5.52
N ALA A 132 -7.19 -2.11 -4.72
CA ALA A 132 -7.55 -3.05 -3.66
C ALA A 132 -8.42 -2.39 -2.59
N GLN A 133 -8.14 -1.14 -2.22
CA GLN A 133 -8.99 -0.37 -1.32
C GLN A 133 -10.38 -0.13 -1.90
N ALA A 134 -10.49 0.16 -3.20
CA ALA A 134 -11.77 0.30 -3.87
C ALA A 134 -12.58 -1.01 -3.85
N ILE A 135 -11.92 -2.17 -3.98
CA ILE A 135 -12.55 -3.49 -3.82
C ILE A 135 -13.11 -3.66 -2.41
N VAL A 136 -12.34 -3.35 -1.35
CA VAL A 136 -12.82 -3.40 0.05
C VAL A 136 -14.10 -2.57 0.21
N VAL A 137 -14.11 -1.35 -0.35
CA VAL A 137 -15.26 -0.45 -0.29
C VAL A 137 -16.48 -1.08 -0.97
N VAL A 138 -16.32 -1.68 -2.15
CA VAL A 138 -17.44 -2.35 -2.85
C VAL A 138 -17.97 -3.53 -2.05
N LEU A 139 -17.09 -4.40 -1.54
CA LEU A 139 -17.48 -5.57 -0.74
C LEU A 139 -18.24 -5.15 0.53
N GLY A 140 -17.70 -4.17 1.26
CA GLY A 140 -18.29 -3.68 2.51
C GLY A 140 -19.61 -2.93 2.30
N ALA A 141 -19.67 -1.99 1.35
CA ALA A 141 -20.85 -1.17 1.11
C ALA A 141 -22.07 -1.99 0.65
N ASN A 142 -21.83 -3.10 -0.04
CA ASN A 142 -22.87 -3.99 -0.57
C ASN A 142 -23.02 -5.29 0.25
N ASN A 143 -22.32 -5.42 1.37
CA ASN A 143 -22.34 -6.59 2.25
C ASN A 143 -22.07 -7.92 1.52
N LEU A 144 -21.10 -7.92 0.61
CA LEU A 144 -20.71 -9.06 -0.22
C LEU A 144 -19.70 -9.91 0.57
N ASN A 145 -20.19 -10.94 1.24
CA ASN A 145 -19.39 -11.83 2.09
C ASN A 145 -18.94 -13.09 1.34
N THR A 146 -19.69 -13.55 0.35
CA THR A 146 -19.44 -14.83 -0.35
C THR A 146 -19.30 -14.66 -1.86
N LYS A 147 -18.68 -15.65 -2.51
CA LYS A 147 -18.65 -15.79 -3.98
C LYS A 147 -20.01 -15.61 -4.63
N ALA A 148 -21.04 -16.31 -4.14
CA ALA A 148 -22.39 -16.24 -4.69
C ALA A 148 -23.01 -14.83 -4.58
N GLN A 149 -22.66 -14.06 -3.55
CA GLN A 149 -23.12 -12.68 -3.41
C GLN A 149 -22.40 -11.75 -4.39
N VAL A 150 -21.09 -11.95 -4.61
CA VAL A 150 -20.34 -11.20 -5.62
C VAL A 150 -20.87 -11.49 -7.01
N GLU A 151 -21.15 -12.76 -7.34
CA GLU A 151 -21.74 -13.15 -8.62
C GLU A 151 -23.11 -12.50 -8.83
N ALA A 152 -24.03 -12.62 -7.87
CA ALA A 152 -25.34 -11.98 -7.94
C ALA A 152 -25.27 -10.44 -8.04
N PHE A 153 -24.29 -9.81 -7.38
CA PHE A 153 -24.06 -8.37 -7.48
C PHE A 153 -23.63 -7.97 -8.90
N LEU A 154 -22.76 -8.75 -9.55
CA LEU A 154 -22.26 -8.48 -10.90
C LEU A 154 -23.28 -8.78 -12.00
N ASP A 155 -24.22 -9.68 -11.76
CA ASP A 155 -25.29 -10.04 -12.72
C ASP A 155 -26.43 -9.01 -12.77
N ASP A 156 -26.59 -8.19 -11.73
CA ASP A 156 -27.59 -7.13 -11.70
C ASP A 156 -27.08 -5.85 -12.40
N SER A 157 -27.69 -5.50 -13.52
CA SER A 157 -27.30 -4.35 -14.35
C SER A 157 -27.51 -2.98 -13.69
N VAL A 158 -28.20 -2.92 -12.54
CA VAL A 158 -28.36 -1.69 -11.75
C VAL A 158 -27.14 -1.43 -10.87
N ASN A 159 -26.35 -2.45 -10.54
CA ASN A 159 -25.18 -2.29 -9.69
C ASN A 159 -24.00 -1.70 -10.47
N GLU A 160 -23.36 -0.69 -9.89
CA GLU A 160 -22.20 -0.04 -10.48
C GLU A 160 -20.91 -0.43 -9.74
N VAL A 161 -19.95 -0.97 -10.48
CA VAL A 161 -18.58 -1.14 -10.01
C VAL A 161 -17.81 0.16 -10.26
N PRO A 162 -17.18 0.78 -9.24
CA PRO A 162 -16.39 1.99 -9.42
C PRO A 162 -15.30 1.80 -10.47
N ALA A 163 -15.10 2.79 -11.35
CA ALA A 163 -14.09 2.73 -12.42
C ALA A 163 -12.64 2.53 -11.92
N THR A 164 -12.38 2.82 -10.64
CA THR A 164 -11.10 2.52 -9.99
C THR A 164 -10.85 1.02 -9.92
N VAL A 165 -11.88 0.19 -9.73
CA VAL A 165 -11.73 -1.27 -9.72
C VAL A 165 -11.54 -1.76 -11.16
N PRO A 166 -10.48 -2.53 -11.49
CA PRO A 166 -10.29 -3.03 -12.85
C PRO A 166 -11.50 -3.83 -13.33
N ALA A 167 -11.84 -3.67 -14.61
CA ALA A 167 -12.91 -4.44 -15.24
C ALA A 167 -12.62 -5.93 -15.05
N ASN A 168 -13.59 -6.66 -14.48
CA ASN A 168 -13.54 -8.07 -14.10
C ASN A 168 -12.73 -8.44 -12.85
N ALA A 169 -12.07 -7.51 -12.14
CA ALA A 169 -11.26 -7.89 -10.97
C ALA A 169 -12.07 -8.64 -9.89
N LEU A 170 -13.29 -8.17 -9.59
CA LEU A 170 -14.18 -8.85 -8.64
C LEU A 170 -14.58 -10.25 -9.12
N LYS A 171 -14.82 -10.39 -10.43
CA LYS A 171 -15.25 -11.66 -11.03
C LYS A 171 -14.10 -12.65 -11.07
N GLU A 172 -13.00 -12.27 -11.70
CA GLU A 172 -11.82 -13.14 -11.83
C GLU A 172 -11.30 -13.55 -10.46
N LEU A 173 -11.24 -12.65 -9.47
CA LEU A 173 -10.64 -12.96 -8.17
C LEU A 173 -11.55 -13.75 -7.22
N PHE A 174 -12.87 -13.48 -7.20
CA PHE A 174 -13.77 -14.04 -6.18
C PHE A 174 -14.87 -14.95 -6.74
N VAL A 175 -15.08 -14.95 -8.06
CA VAL A 175 -16.10 -15.78 -8.71
C VAL A 175 -15.44 -16.88 -9.53
N ASP A 176 -14.57 -16.52 -10.46
CA ASP A 176 -14.04 -17.49 -11.43
C ASP A 176 -12.85 -18.28 -10.86
N PHE A 177 -12.04 -17.66 -10.00
CA PHE A 177 -10.89 -18.30 -9.38
C PHE A 177 -11.27 -19.27 -8.24
N ASP A 178 -10.62 -20.43 -8.22
CA ASP A 178 -10.69 -21.38 -7.11
C ASP A 178 -9.62 -21.05 -6.06
N PRO A 179 -9.99 -20.63 -4.83
CA PRO A 179 -9.02 -20.27 -3.81
C PRO A 179 -8.11 -21.43 -3.40
N ASP A 180 -8.49 -22.69 -3.61
CA ASP A 180 -7.66 -23.83 -3.23
C ASP A 180 -6.40 -23.95 -4.09
N GLU A 181 -6.36 -23.31 -5.27
CA GLU A 181 -5.17 -23.28 -6.14
C GLU A 181 -3.98 -22.56 -5.48
N VAL A 182 -4.20 -21.66 -4.49
CA VAL A 182 -3.09 -20.99 -3.78
C VAL A 182 -2.58 -21.74 -2.55
N LEU A 183 -3.13 -22.92 -2.23
CA LEU A 183 -2.75 -23.68 -1.02
C LEU A 183 -1.25 -24.03 -0.98
N ASP A 184 -0.66 -24.36 -2.13
CA ASP A 184 0.77 -24.71 -2.25
C ASP A 184 1.71 -23.51 -2.03
N GLN A 185 1.16 -22.29 -2.00
CA GLN A 185 1.91 -21.06 -1.72
C GLN A 185 1.79 -20.61 -0.25
N LEU A 186 0.97 -21.26 0.56
CA LEU A 186 0.83 -20.91 1.97
C LEU A 186 2.13 -21.24 2.73
N PRO A 187 2.69 -20.29 3.50
CA PRO A 187 3.84 -20.55 4.37
C PRO A 187 3.50 -21.49 5.52
#